data_AF-A0AAI9TEB9-F1
#
_entry.id   AF-A0AAI9TEB9-F1
#
_cell.length_a   1.000
_cell.length_b   1.000
_cell.length_c   1.000
_cell.angle_alpha   90.00
_cell.angle_beta   90.00
_cell.angle_gamma   90.00
#
_symmetry.space_group_name_H-M   'P 1'
#
loop_
_entity.id
_entity.type
_entity.pdbx_description
1 polymer ?
#
loop_
_entity_poly.entity_id
_entity_poly.type
_entity_poly.pdbx_seq_one_letter_code
_entity_poly.pdbx_strand_id
1 'polypeptide(L)'
;MKTNKTLEQYIKLGWMGSNASSSFKQRVDSVQWYPSIDSSNTALTLKGVDPNCTIPIEGPHDLGPDLITGIILDDCTDCFEWFSEVLPPIHMSCCNEGGWSFLSLALHAKSEKLLDRFFISGFPYDPQGFITGSGNAMGRGPSILGLSASSRDHQSFTKLFRKLKETMNGHGFQKSVRDNLTGKERAAIRSVAPQYLHKMLYEAGLAAMHPTLRYSPYYSGKRTLMY
;
A
#
# COMPACT_ATOMS: atom_id res chain seq x y z
N MET A 1 -18.95 -7.43 3.19
CA MET A 1 -17.94 -8.42 2.81
C MET A 1 -18.30 -9.76 3.43
N LYS A 2 -18.30 -10.86 2.67
CA LYS A 2 -18.36 -12.20 3.25
C LYS A 2 -16.96 -12.52 3.77
N THR A 3 -16.74 -12.37 5.07
CA THR A 3 -15.56 -12.93 5.73
C THR A 3 -15.58 -14.44 5.49
N ASN A 4 -14.44 -14.99 5.09
CA ASN A 4 -14.27 -16.42 4.83
C ASN A 4 -14.79 -17.19 6.07
N LYS A 5 -15.62 -18.24 5.90
CA LYS A 5 -16.14 -19.06 7.01
C LYS A 5 -15.03 -19.55 7.95
N THR A 6 -13.82 -19.68 7.42
CA THR A 6 -12.61 -20.01 8.16
C THR A 6 -12.23 -18.90 9.14
N LEU A 7 -12.33 -17.62 8.76
CA LEU A 7 -12.10 -16.45 9.59
C LEU A 7 -13.12 -16.34 10.74
N GLU A 8 -14.41 -16.60 10.47
CA GLU A 8 -15.45 -16.67 11.50
C GLU A 8 -15.19 -17.81 12.51
N GLN A 9 -14.69 -18.95 12.04
CA GLN A 9 -14.26 -20.05 12.93
C GLN A 9 -13.02 -19.69 13.74
N TYR A 10 -12.06 -18.97 13.16
CA TYR A 10 -10.85 -18.48 13.85
C TYR A 10 -11.22 -17.53 14.99
N ILE A 11 -12.15 -16.60 14.77
CA ILE A 11 -12.67 -15.68 15.80
C ILE A 11 -13.48 -16.44 16.87
N LYS A 12 -14.34 -17.39 16.47
CA LYS A 12 -15.22 -18.16 17.39
C LYS A 12 -14.47 -19.11 18.32
N LEU A 13 -13.32 -19.66 17.91
CA LEU A 13 -12.58 -20.67 18.68
C LEU A 13 -11.62 -20.09 19.74
N GLY A 14 -11.73 -18.79 20.06
CA GLY A 14 -10.95 -18.18 21.15
C GLY A 14 -9.57 -17.70 20.72
N TRP A 15 -9.52 -16.97 19.61
CA TRP A 15 -8.37 -16.22 19.12
C TRP A 15 -7.75 -15.23 20.15
N MET A 16 -8.47 -14.93 21.25
CA MET A 16 -8.05 -14.03 22.35
C MET A 16 -7.61 -14.75 23.65
N GLY A 17 -7.39 -16.07 23.64
CA GLY A 17 -6.98 -16.81 24.84
C GLY A 17 -5.61 -17.49 24.70
N SER A 18 -4.75 -17.34 25.71
CA SER A 18 -3.39 -17.94 25.84
C SER A 18 -3.31 -19.48 25.72
N ASN A 19 -4.42 -20.16 25.48
CA ASN A 19 -4.57 -21.62 25.52
C ASN A 19 -4.84 -22.23 24.13
N ALA A 20 -4.44 -21.56 23.04
CA ALA A 20 -4.58 -22.12 21.69
C ALA A 20 -3.79 -23.45 21.53
N SER A 21 -4.40 -24.45 20.90
CA SER A 21 -3.85 -25.81 20.77
C SER A 21 -2.58 -25.84 19.90
N SER A 22 -1.70 -26.83 20.13
CA SER A 22 -0.47 -27.04 19.33
C SER A 22 -0.72 -27.21 17.83
N SER A 23 -1.84 -27.84 17.45
CA SER A 23 -2.30 -27.96 16.06
C SER A 23 -2.65 -26.62 15.41
N PHE A 24 -2.98 -25.60 16.21
CA PHE A 24 -3.29 -24.25 15.75
C PHE A 24 -2.02 -23.44 15.52
N LYS A 25 -1.01 -23.57 16.38
CA LYS A 25 0.34 -23.01 16.16
C LYS A 25 0.98 -23.57 14.87
N GLN A 26 0.80 -24.86 14.59
CA GLN A 26 1.20 -25.48 13.31
C GLN A 26 0.50 -24.90 12.09
N ARG A 27 -0.72 -24.36 12.21
CA ARG A 27 -1.39 -23.68 11.09
C ARG A 27 -0.81 -22.29 10.82
N VAL A 28 -0.08 -21.72 11.75
CA VAL A 28 0.59 -20.44 11.54
C VAL A 28 1.92 -20.63 10.84
N ASP A 29 2.61 -21.74 11.14
CA ASP A 29 3.72 -22.22 10.30
C ASP A 29 3.27 -22.51 8.86
N SER A 30 1.95 -22.69 8.64
CA SER A 30 1.34 -22.84 7.31
C SER A 30 0.87 -21.54 6.67
N VAL A 31 0.91 -20.40 7.36
CA VAL A 31 0.62 -19.10 6.76
C VAL A 31 1.75 -18.80 5.78
N GLN A 32 1.43 -18.83 4.49
CA GLN A 32 2.41 -18.54 3.47
C GLN A 32 2.57 -17.03 3.28
N TRP A 33 3.78 -16.55 3.53
CA TRP A 33 4.20 -15.16 3.30
C TRP A 33 5.67 -15.15 2.91
N TYR A 34 6.16 -13.98 2.50
CA TYR A 34 7.54 -13.82 2.06
C TYR A 34 8.17 -12.59 2.69
N PRO A 35 9.45 -12.64 3.12
CA PRO A 35 10.09 -11.55 3.85
C PRO A 35 10.38 -10.33 2.99
N SER A 36 10.45 -10.48 1.67
CA SER A 36 10.70 -9.41 0.72
C SER A 36 10.03 -9.67 -0.63
N ILE A 37 9.99 -8.63 -1.46
CA ILE A 37 9.58 -8.71 -2.87
C ILE A 37 10.41 -9.76 -3.62
N ASP A 38 11.73 -9.81 -3.42
CA ASP A 38 12.61 -10.76 -4.12
C ASP A 38 12.31 -12.21 -3.75
N SER A 39 12.10 -12.48 -2.45
CA SER A 39 11.72 -13.81 -1.98
C SER A 39 10.35 -14.22 -2.51
N SER A 40 9.41 -13.27 -2.56
CA SER A 40 8.08 -13.51 -3.10
C SER A 40 8.10 -13.78 -4.61
N ASN A 41 8.82 -12.97 -5.38
CA ASN A 41 8.99 -13.13 -6.81
C ASN A 41 9.60 -14.51 -7.14
N THR A 42 10.65 -14.88 -6.41
CA THR A 42 11.31 -16.19 -6.56
C THR A 42 10.33 -17.33 -6.30
N ALA A 43 9.56 -17.27 -5.21
CA ALA A 43 8.61 -18.30 -4.85
C ALA A 43 7.44 -18.41 -5.85
N LEU A 44 6.88 -17.29 -6.31
CA LEU A 44 5.81 -17.25 -7.30
C LEU A 44 6.28 -17.80 -8.65
N THR A 45 7.50 -17.46 -9.05
CA THR A 45 8.13 -18.01 -10.26
C THR A 45 8.32 -19.52 -10.15
N LEU A 46 8.80 -20.02 -9.02
CA LEU A 46 8.95 -21.46 -8.76
C LEU A 46 7.61 -22.21 -8.72
N LYS A 47 6.53 -21.56 -8.26
CA LYS A 47 5.16 -22.08 -8.31
C LYS A 47 4.58 -22.09 -9.74
N GLY A 48 5.28 -21.53 -10.74
CA GLY A 48 4.81 -21.45 -12.12
C GLY A 48 3.68 -20.43 -12.32
N VAL A 49 3.56 -19.44 -11.45
CA VAL A 49 2.58 -18.36 -11.63
C VAL A 49 2.99 -17.54 -12.85
N ASP A 50 2.06 -17.40 -13.81
CA ASP A 50 2.29 -16.59 -15.01
C ASP A 50 2.61 -15.13 -14.61
N PRO A 51 3.77 -14.58 -15.00
CA PRO A 51 4.14 -13.19 -14.74
C PRO A 51 3.17 -12.15 -15.33
N ASN A 52 2.32 -12.55 -16.28
CA ASN A 52 1.26 -11.69 -16.83
C ASN A 52 -0.05 -11.77 -16.04
N CYS A 53 -0.16 -12.70 -15.10
CA CYS A 53 -1.31 -12.87 -14.24
C CYS A 53 -1.00 -12.33 -12.84
N THR A 54 -1.61 -11.19 -12.49
CA THR A 54 -1.55 -10.66 -11.13
C THR A 54 -2.75 -11.18 -10.35
N ILE A 55 -2.51 -11.93 -9.27
CA ILE A 55 -3.57 -12.35 -8.34
C ILE A 55 -4.22 -11.08 -7.77
N PRO A 56 -5.56 -10.95 -7.76
CA PRO A 56 -6.22 -9.78 -7.20
C PRO A 56 -5.81 -9.54 -5.74
N ILE A 57 -5.78 -8.27 -5.31
CA ILE A 57 -5.44 -7.92 -3.91
C ILE A 57 -6.36 -8.61 -2.91
N GLU A 58 -7.65 -8.74 -3.24
CA GLU A 58 -8.66 -9.41 -2.41
C GLU A 58 -8.57 -10.95 -2.47
N GLY A 59 -7.62 -11.49 -3.24
CA GLY A 59 -7.49 -12.91 -3.53
C GLY A 59 -8.34 -13.38 -4.72
N PRO A 60 -8.24 -14.66 -5.10
CA PRO A 60 -9.07 -15.26 -6.14
C PRO A 60 -10.55 -15.22 -5.76
N HIS A 61 -11.43 -14.91 -6.71
CA HIS A 61 -12.88 -14.73 -6.45
C HIS A 61 -13.55 -15.91 -5.73
N ASP A 62 -13.10 -17.14 -6.01
CA ASP A 62 -13.70 -18.36 -5.44
C ASP A 62 -13.10 -18.78 -4.10
N LEU A 63 -11.92 -18.27 -3.75
CA LEU A 63 -11.17 -18.66 -2.54
C LEU A 63 -11.15 -17.57 -1.48
N GLY A 64 -11.29 -16.30 -1.90
CA GLY A 64 -11.13 -15.14 -1.05
C GLY A 64 -9.67 -14.88 -0.67
N PRO A 65 -9.44 -13.99 0.30
CA PRO A 65 -8.10 -13.61 0.72
C PRO A 65 -7.43 -14.73 1.53
N ASP A 66 -6.10 -14.84 1.42
CA ASP A 66 -5.29 -15.61 2.35
C ASP A 66 -5.38 -15.02 3.78
N LEU A 67 -4.89 -15.77 4.79
CA LEU A 67 -5.09 -15.38 6.20
C LEU A 67 -4.50 -14.00 6.51
N ILE A 68 -3.26 -13.73 6.08
CA ILE A 68 -2.61 -12.45 6.39
C ILE A 68 -3.29 -11.30 5.66
N THR A 69 -3.76 -11.55 4.45
CA THR A 69 -4.59 -10.60 3.70
C THR A 69 -5.89 -10.32 4.43
N GLY A 70 -6.60 -11.35 4.89
CA GLY A 70 -7.83 -11.19 5.68
C GLY A 70 -7.61 -10.38 6.95
N ILE A 71 -6.55 -10.67 7.72
CA ILE A 71 -6.16 -9.92 8.91
C ILE A 71 -5.96 -8.43 8.60
N ILE A 72 -5.26 -8.12 7.50
CA ILE A 72 -4.98 -6.75 7.10
C ILE A 72 -6.26 -6.07 6.62
N LEU A 73 -7.06 -6.72 5.78
CA LEU A 73 -8.31 -6.16 5.25
C LEU A 73 -9.32 -5.85 6.36
N ASP A 74 -9.35 -6.65 7.42
CA ASP A 74 -10.22 -6.44 8.59
C ASP A 74 -9.64 -5.44 9.61
N ASP A 75 -8.46 -4.87 9.35
CA ASP A 75 -7.73 -3.93 10.24
C ASP A 75 -7.58 -4.48 11.67
N CYS A 76 -7.37 -5.79 11.80
CA CYS A 76 -7.26 -6.47 13.08
C CYS A 76 -5.83 -6.35 13.64
N THR A 77 -5.57 -5.31 14.42
CA THR A 77 -4.24 -5.04 15.01
C THR A 77 -3.76 -6.14 15.94
N ASP A 78 -4.64 -6.66 16.79
CA ASP A 78 -4.30 -7.72 17.75
C ASP A 78 -3.93 -9.00 16.99
N CYS A 79 -4.58 -9.19 15.83
CA CYS A 79 -4.24 -10.26 14.93
C CYS A 79 -2.89 -10.14 14.26
N PHE A 80 -2.57 -8.93 13.87
CA PHE A 80 -1.30 -8.67 13.24
C PHE A 80 -0.15 -8.73 14.26
N GLU A 81 -0.34 -8.32 15.51
CA GLU A 81 0.72 -8.37 16.54
C GLU A 81 1.24 -9.78 16.75
N TRP A 82 0.33 -10.74 16.90
CA TRP A 82 0.72 -12.12 17.13
C TRP A 82 1.54 -12.69 15.96
N PHE A 83 1.20 -12.29 14.73
CA PHE A 83 1.98 -12.65 13.54
C PHE A 83 3.29 -11.86 13.44
N SER A 84 3.33 -10.62 13.93
CA SER A 84 4.51 -9.75 13.85
C SER A 84 5.72 -10.26 14.64
N GLU A 85 5.51 -11.14 15.63
CA GLU A 85 6.58 -11.78 16.40
C GLU A 85 7.55 -12.60 15.52
N VAL A 86 7.06 -13.13 14.40
CA VAL A 86 7.88 -13.93 13.46
C VAL A 86 8.32 -13.14 12.23
N LEU A 87 7.90 -11.88 12.12
CA LEU A 87 8.23 -11.02 10.99
C LEU A 87 9.55 -10.28 11.20
N PRO A 88 10.29 -9.96 10.12
CA PRO A 88 11.40 -9.05 10.23
C PRO A 88 10.93 -7.66 10.71
N PRO A 89 11.82 -6.84 11.29
CA PRO A 89 11.47 -5.49 11.77
C PRO A 89 10.80 -4.61 10.71
N ILE A 90 11.15 -4.79 9.42
CA ILE A 90 10.58 -4.09 8.27
C ILE A 90 9.36 -4.83 7.68
N HIS A 91 8.44 -5.28 8.53
CA HIS A 91 7.34 -6.14 8.12
C HIS A 91 6.41 -5.54 7.06
N MET A 92 6.35 -4.21 6.90
CA MET A 92 5.56 -3.57 5.84
C MET A 92 5.99 -3.98 4.42
N SER A 93 7.26 -4.40 4.24
CA SER A 93 7.80 -4.86 2.95
C SER A 93 7.64 -6.37 2.73
N CYS A 94 7.17 -7.11 3.74
CA CYS A 94 6.80 -8.51 3.56
C CYS A 94 5.60 -8.62 2.61
N CYS A 95 5.46 -9.77 1.96
CA CYS A 95 4.43 -10.03 0.98
C CYS A 95 3.55 -11.20 1.40
N ASN A 96 2.26 -11.14 1.06
CA ASN A 96 1.34 -12.27 1.22
C ASN A 96 1.62 -13.39 0.19
N GLU A 97 0.81 -14.44 0.20
CA GLU A 97 0.95 -15.55 -0.74
C GLU A 97 0.83 -15.10 -2.20
N GLY A 98 -0.04 -14.12 -2.48
CA GLY A 98 -0.23 -13.52 -3.81
C GLY A 98 0.85 -12.52 -4.24
N GLY A 99 1.86 -12.28 -3.39
CA GLY A 99 2.97 -11.39 -3.64
C GLY A 99 2.70 -9.91 -3.44
N TRP A 100 1.57 -9.52 -2.84
CA TRP A 100 1.30 -8.14 -2.46
C TRP A 100 2.00 -7.79 -1.16
N SER A 101 2.68 -6.64 -1.13
CA SER A 101 3.28 -6.16 0.11
C SER A 101 2.22 -5.86 1.17
N PHE A 102 2.52 -6.09 2.44
CA PHE A 102 1.58 -5.84 3.54
C PHE A 102 1.14 -4.38 3.58
N LEU A 103 2.04 -3.44 3.27
CA LEU A 103 1.68 -2.05 3.09
C LEU A 103 0.65 -1.86 1.95
N SER A 104 0.84 -2.52 0.80
CA SER A 104 -0.10 -2.43 -0.31
C SER A 104 -1.49 -2.93 0.07
N LEU A 105 -1.55 -4.05 0.79
CA LEU A 105 -2.81 -4.60 1.31
C LEU A 105 -3.50 -3.60 2.24
N ALA A 106 -2.75 -3.03 3.19
CA ALA A 106 -3.28 -2.08 4.18
C ALA A 106 -3.76 -0.78 3.51
N LEU A 107 -3.02 -0.27 2.51
CA LEU A 107 -3.42 0.92 1.74
C LEU A 107 -4.69 0.67 0.94
N HIS A 108 -4.81 -0.51 0.32
CA HIS A 108 -5.98 -0.89 -0.44
C HIS A 108 -7.23 -0.97 0.45
N ALA A 109 -7.12 -1.61 1.62
CA ALA A 109 -8.23 -1.74 2.56
C ALA A 109 -8.51 -0.47 3.38
N LYS A 110 -7.58 0.51 3.39
CA LYS A 110 -7.61 1.64 4.33
C LYS A 110 -7.60 1.17 5.78
N SER A 111 -6.73 0.21 6.09
CA SER A 111 -6.58 -0.36 7.42
C SER A 111 -5.89 0.65 8.33
N GLU A 112 -6.63 1.67 8.78
CA GLU A 112 -6.08 2.87 9.44
C GLU A 112 -5.17 2.54 10.62
N LYS A 113 -5.58 1.58 11.47
CA LYS A 113 -4.81 1.23 12.67
C LYS A 113 -3.51 0.52 12.30
N LEU A 114 -3.54 -0.41 11.34
CA LEU A 114 -2.34 -1.08 10.86
C LEU A 114 -1.41 -0.12 10.10
N LEU A 115 -1.97 0.77 9.28
CA LEU A 115 -1.21 1.79 8.57
C LEU A 115 -0.47 2.71 9.55
N ASP A 116 -1.13 3.16 10.61
CA ASP A 116 -0.47 3.95 11.66
C ASP A 116 0.70 3.19 12.29
N ARG A 117 0.53 1.91 12.60
CA ARG A 117 1.62 1.06 13.13
C ARG A 117 2.78 0.92 12.14
N PHE A 118 2.49 0.64 10.87
CA PHE A 118 3.51 0.54 9.82
C PHE A 118 4.31 1.84 9.69
N PHE A 119 3.63 2.99 9.65
CA PHE A 119 4.33 4.27 9.54
C PHE A 119 5.14 4.62 10.80
N ILE A 120 4.77 4.12 11.98
CA ILE A 120 5.55 4.26 13.23
C ILE A 120 6.76 3.33 13.24
N SER A 121 6.65 2.10 12.73
CA SER A 121 7.75 1.11 12.72
C SER A 121 8.92 1.48 11.81
N GLY A 122 8.82 2.58 11.06
CA GLY A 122 9.84 3.05 10.14
C GLY A 122 9.75 2.41 8.76
N PHE A 123 10.43 3.01 7.77
CA PHE A 123 10.42 2.55 6.39
C PHE A 123 11.56 1.53 6.11
N PRO A 124 11.44 0.69 5.07
CA PRO A 124 12.53 -0.21 4.65
C PRO A 124 13.80 0.56 4.28
N TYR A 125 14.94 -0.16 4.20
CA TYR A 125 16.26 0.44 3.94
C TYR A 125 16.33 1.26 2.64
N ASP A 126 15.61 0.84 1.60
CA ASP A 126 15.40 1.61 0.37
C ASP A 126 13.92 2.06 0.26
N PRO A 127 13.52 3.17 0.91
CA PRO A 127 12.15 3.66 0.82
C PRO A 127 11.79 4.15 -0.57
N GLN A 128 12.76 4.66 -1.35
CA GLN A 128 12.50 5.22 -2.67
C GLN A 128 12.07 4.11 -3.63
N GLY A 129 12.88 3.05 -3.73
CA GLY A 129 12.57 1.89 -4.56
C GLY A 129 11.25 1.24 -4.15
N PHE A 130 11.01 1.14 -2.85
CA PHE A 130 9.76 0.57 -2.32
C PHE A 130 8.52 1.43 -2.63
N ILE A 131 8.55 2.75 -2.36
CA ILE A 131 7.38 3.62 -2.55
C ILE A 131 7.01 3.79 -4.03
N THR A 132 8.03 3.89 -4.90
CA THR A 132 7.82 4.09 -6.35
C THR A 132 7.70 2.79 -7.14
N GLY A 133 8.16 1.67 -6.57
CA GLY A 133 8.04 0.34 -7.14
C GLY A 133 6.63 -0.24 -7.01
N SER A 134 6.39 -1.31 -7.78
CA SER A 134 5.15 -2.08 -7.76
C SER A 134 4.83 -2.59 -6.35
N GLY A 135 3.57 -2.44 -5.93
CA GLY A 135 3.08 -3.05 -4.69
C GLY A 135 3.01 -4.58 -4.70
N ASN A 136 3.12 -5.19 -5.89
CA ASN A 136 3.16 -6.64 -6.09
C ASN A 136 4.54 -7.11 -6.57
N ALA A 137 4.97 -8.26 -6.06
CA ALA A 137 6.28 -8.86 -6.25
C ALA A 137 6.59 -9.28 -7.69
N MET A 138 5.59 -9.53 -8.53
CA MET A 138 5.80 -9.81 -9.96
C MET A 138 6.13 -8.56 -10.78
N GLY A 139 6.26 -7.39 -10.14
CA GLY A 139 6.51 -6.12 -10.81
C GLY A 139 5.32 -5.62 -11.64
N ARG A 140 4.14 -6.22 -11.45
CA ARG A 140 2.89 -5.89 -12.14
C ARG A 140 1.88 -5.35 -11.15
N GLY A 141 1.39 -4.13 -11.40
CA GLY A 141 0.42 -3.49 -10.54
C GLY A 141 0.71 -2.00 -10.38
N PRO A 142 -0.12 -1.28 -9.62
CA PRO A 142 0.20 0.09 -9.25
C PRO A 142 1.44 0.11 -8.34
N SER A 143 2.18 1.20 -8.40
CA SER A 143 3.15 1.55 -7.37
C SER A 143 2.47 1.69 -6.01
N ILE A 144 3.22 1.56 -4.92
CA ILE A 144 2.67 1.77 -3.57
C ILE A 144 2.09 3.19 -3.44
N LEU A 145 2.78 4.20 -3.99
CA LEU A 145 2.26 5.56 -4.05
C LEU A 145 0.96 5.66 -4.87
N GLY A 146 0.92 5.03 -6.04
CA GLY A 146 -0.25 4.99 -6.90
C GLY A 146 -1.46 4.27 -6.28
N LEU A 147 -1.20 3.20 -5.53
CA LEU A 147 -2.22 2.44 -4.81
C LEU A 147 -2.81 3.26 -3.66
N SER A 148 -1.96 3.94 -2.87
CA SER A 148 -2.43 4.85 -1.82
C SER A 148 -3.35 5.94 -2.38
N ALA A 149 -2.98 6.49 -3.54
CA ALA A 149 -3.76 7.53 -4.18
C ALA A 149 -5.09 7.01 -4.74
N SER A 150 -5.08 5.83 -5.37
CA SER A 150 -6.27 5.20 -5.94
C SER A 150 -7.29 4.79 -4.87
N SER A 151 -6.79 4.42 -3.69
CA SER A 151 -7.62 4.08 -2.53
C SER A 151 -8.29 5.32 -1.93
N ARG A 152 -7.87 6.54 -2.30
CA ARG A 152 -8.38 7.82 -1.75
C ARG A 152 -8.12 8.00 -0.25
N ASP A 153 -7.12 7.34 0.28
CA ASP A 153 -6.63 7.57 1.65
C ASP A 153 -5.64 8.75 1.63
N HIS A 154 -6.14 9.92 2.02
CA HIS A 154 -5.39 11.17 2.01
C HIS A 154 -4.23 11.17 3.01
N GLN A 155 -4.41 10.52 4.16
CA GLN A 155 -3.43 10.53 5.24
C GLN A 155 -2.24 9.66 4.87
N SER A 156 -2.50 8.43 4.42
CA SER A 156 -1.44 7.51 4.01
C SER A 156 -0.73 7.99 2.75
N PHE A 157 -1.48 8.52 1.77
CA PHE A 157 -0.88 9.19 0.61
C PHE A 157 0.07 10.33 1.03
N THR A 158 -0.37 11.18 1.96
CA THR A 158 0.45 12.29 2.47
C THR A 158 1.74 11.80 3.12
N LYS A 159 1.66 10.76 3.97
CA LYS A 159 2.82 10.18 4.65
C LYS A 159 3.82 9.61 3.64
N LEU A 160 3.35 8.83 2.67
CA LEU A 160 4.19 8.24 1.60
C LEU A 160 4.85 9.31 0.73
N PHE A 161 4.07 10.31 0.30
CA PHE A 161 4.57 11.35 -0.58
C PHE A 161 5.62 12.24 0.09
N ARG A 162 5.43 12.57 1.37
CA ARG A 162 6.44 13.28 2.17
C ARG A 162 7.68 12.45 2.37
N LYS A 163 7.55 11.17 2.72
CA LYS A 163 8.70 10.28 2.89
C LYS A 163 9.53 10.20 1.62
N LEU A 164 8.89 10.04 0.46
CA LEU A 164 9.58 10.01 -0.83
C LEU A 164 10.34 11.32 -1.11
N LYS A 165 9.77 12.48 -0.76
CA LYS A 165 10.47 13.77 -0.88
C LYS A 165 11.66 13.88 0.07
N GLU A 166 11.53 13.41 1.30
CA GLU A 166 12.61 13.44 2.30
C GLU A 166 13.80 12.57 1.90
N THR A 167 13.55 11.43 1.26
CA THR A 167 14.60 10.50 0.82
C THR A 167 15.32 10.94 -0.45
N MET A 168 14.84 11.99 -1.12
CA MET A 168 15.30 12.37 -2.46
C MET A 168 15.67 13.85 -2.54
N ASN A 169 16.72 14.17 -3.29
CA ASN A 169 16.97 15.57 -3.67
C ASN A 169 15.91 16.05 -4.68
N GLY A 170 15.72 17.37 -4.81
CA GLY A 170 14.62 17.94 -5.61
C GLY A 170 14.57 17.44 -7.07
N HIS A 171 15.73 17.32 -7.72
CA HIS A 171 15.82 16.81 -9.10
C HIS A 171 15.52 15.30 -9.18
N GLY A 172 16.05 14.51 -8.24
CA GLY A 172 15.77 13.08 -8.14
C GLY A 172 14.29 12.82 -7.94
N PHE A 173 13.66 13.54 -7.01
CA PHE A 173 12.24 13.41 -6.69
C PHE A 173 11.34 13.59 -7.92
N GLN A 174 11.55 14.68 -8.67
CA GLN A 174 10.83 14.95 -9.93
C GLN A 174 11.01 13.82 -10.93
N LYS A 175 12.26 13.38 -11.13
CA LYS A 175 12.59 12.33 -12.08
C LYS A 175 11.91 11.01 -11.72
N SER A 176 12.02 10.53 -10.48
CA SER A 176 11.42 9.26 -10.08
C SER A 176 9.90 9.28 -10.12
N VAL A 177 9.27 10.39 -9.72
CA VAL A 177 7.81 10.53 -9.79
C VAL A 177 7.33 10.55 -11.24
N ARG A 178 8.06 11.20 -12.16
CA ARG A 178 7.70 11.25 -13.58
C ARG A 178 7.95 9.91 -14.28
N ASP A 179 9.08 9.28 -14.01
CA ASP A 179 9.57 8.13 -14.76
C ASP A 179 8.93 6.82 -14.26
N ASN A 180 8.55 6.72 -12.97
CA ASN A 180 7.99 5.49 -12.39
C ASN A 180 6.46 5.47 -12.28
N LEU A 181 5.77 6.60 -12.44
CA LEU A 181 4.30 6.64 -12.33
C LEU A 181 3.60 6.63 -13.70
N THR A 182 2.66 5.71 -13.84
CA THR A 182 1.76 5.65 -15.00
C THR A 182 0.87 6.89 -15.08
N GLY A 183 0.31 7.15 -16.27
CA GLY A 183 -0.64 8.26 -16.44
C GLY A 183 -1.87 8.14 -15.54
N LYS A 184 -2.33 6.92 -15.27
CA LYS A 184 -3.48 6.64 -14.37
C LYS A 184 -3.15 6.99 -12.91
N GLU A 185 -1.97 6.61 -12.43
CA GLU A 185 -1.56 6.94 -11.06
C GLU A 185 -1.36 8.44 -10.88
N ARG A 186 -0.75 9.11 -11.87
CA ARG A 186 -0.64 10.58 -11.86
C ARG A 186 -2.01 11.25 -11.80
N ALA A 187 -3.00 10.73 -12.52
CA ALA A 187 -4.38 11.23 -12.45
C ALA A 187 -5.02 10.96 -11.08
N ALA A 188 -4.85 9.76 -10.52
CA ALA A 188 -5.34 9.41 -9.19
C ALA A 188 -4.76 10.34 -8.11
N ILE A 189 -3.45 10.57 -8.13
CA ILE A 189 -2.76 11.48 -7.20
C ILE A 189 -3.34 12.90 -7.28
N ARG A 190 -3.54 13.43 -8.49
CA ARG A 190 -4.17 14.76 -8.67
C ARG A 190 -5.58 14.84 -8.09
N SER A 191 -6.32 13.73 -8.06
CA SER A 191 -7.69 13.68 -7.59
C SER A 191 -7.83 13.60 -6.06
N VAL A 192 -6.82 13.05 -5.38
CA VAL A 192 -6.82 12.82 -3.92
C VAL A 192 -5.92 13.81 -3.17
N ALA A 193 -5.02 14.52 -3.84
CA ALA A 193 -4.05 15.30 -3.10
C ALA A 193 -4.69 16.51 -2.39
N PRO A 194 -4.49 16.65 -1.06
CA PRO A 194 -5.01 17.77 -0.30
C PRO A 194 -4.30 19.08 -0.67
N GLN A 195 -4.98 20.20 -0.46
CA GLN A 195 -4.51 21.52 -0.89
C GLN A 195 -3.11 21.88 -0.39
N TYR A 196 -2.77 21.51 0.85
CA TYR A 196 -1.45 21.78 1.44
C TYR A 196 -0.31 21.03 0.73
N LEU A 197 -0.60 19.98 -0.05
CA LEU A 197 0.39 19.29 -0.88
C LEU A 197 0.48 19.82 -2.30
N HIS A 198 -0.39 20.73 -2.75
CA HIS A 198 -0.37 21.20 -4.14
C HIS A 198 0.96 21.83 -4.57
N LYS A 199 1.64 22.56 -3.66
CA LYS A 199 2.97 23.11 -3.94
C LYS A 199 3.97 21.97 -4.16
N MET A 200 3.94 20.96 -3.30
CA MET A 200 4.82 19.79 -3.39
C MET A 200 4.54 18.95 -4.65
N LEU A 201 3.28 18.79 -5.03
CA LEU A 201 2.89 18.14 -6.28
C LEU A 201 3.36 18.91 -7.51
N TYR A 202 3.24 20.24 -7.50
CA TYR A 202 3.75 21.10 -8.55
C TYR A 202 5.27 20.97 -8.67
N GLU A 203 5.97 21.05 -7.54
CA GLU A 203 7.41 20.79 -7.46
C GLU A 203 7.78 19.39 -7.97
N ALA A 204 6.90 18.39 -7.83
CA ALA A 204 7.11 17.03 -8.36
C ALA A 204 6.76 16.89 -9.86
N GLY A 205 6.29 17.94 -10.54
CA GLY A 205 5.77 17.86 -11.90
C GLY A 205 4.43 17.11 -12.02
N LEU A 206 3.75 16.86 -10.91
CA LEU A 206 2.45 16.19 -10.87
C LEU A 206 1.29 17.15 -11.06
N ALA A 207 1.43 18.44 -10.76
CA ALA A 207 0.41 19.46 -11.01
C ALA A 207 0.85 20.42 -12.12
N ALA A 208 -0.06 20.70 -13.07
CA ALA A 208 0.23 21.56 -14.21
C ALA A 208 0.27 23.07 -13.86
N MET A 209 -0.36 23.47 -12.76
CA MET A 209 -0.40 24.86 -12.31
C MET A 209 -0.06 24.96 -10.83
N HIS A 210 0.77 25.94 -10.50
CA HIS A 210 1.08 26.27 -9.11
C HIS A 210 -0.22 26.68 -8.38
N PRO A 211 -0.45 26.25 -7.12
CA PRO A 211 -1.69 26.55 -6.40
C PRO A 211 -2.02 28.04 -6.30
N THR A 212 -1.02 28.94 -6.28
CA THR A 212 -1.25 30.40 -6.30
C THR A 212 -1.76 30.91 -7.66
N LEU A 213 -1.45 30.23 -8.76
CA LEU A 213 -1.96 30.59 -10.10
C LEU A 213 -3.41 30.12 -10.30
N ARG A 214 -3.80 29.03 -9.64
CA ARG A 214 -5.16 28.45 -9.72
C ARG A 214 -6.24 29.36 -9.13
N TYR A 215 -5.87 30.23 -8.20
CA TYR A 215 -6.76 31.23 -7.57
C TYR A 215 -6.48 32.67 -8.03
N SER A 216 -5.60 32.87 -9.02
CA SER A 216 -5.40 34.20 -9.59
C SER A 216 -6.64 34.59 -10.41
N PRO A 217 -7.24 35.78 -10.18
CA PRO A 217 -8.39 36.26 -10.95
C PRO A 217 -8.11 36.21 -12.47
N TYR A 218 -6.86 36.45 -12.85
CA TYR A 218 -6.38 36.49 -14.23
C TYR A 218 -6.38 35.14 -14.96
N TYR A 219 -6.40 34.02 -14.23
CA TYR A 219 -6.38 32.66 -14.83
C TYR A 219 -7.66 31.86 -14.55
N SER A 220 -8.59 32.39 -13.75
CA SER A 220 -9.83 31.71 -13.36
C SER A 220 -10.95 31.77 -14.43
N GLY A 221 -10.70 32.36 -15.60
CA GLY A 221 -11.69 32.49 -16.67
C GLY A 221 -12.91 33.36 -16.32
N LYS A 222 -13.01 33.90 -15.10
CA LYS A 222 -14.00 34.91 -14.76
C LYS A 222 -13.58 36.23 -15.41
N ARG A 223 -14.18 36.54 -16.56
CA ARG A 223 -14.21 37.89 -17.13
C ARG A 223 -14.50 38.87 -16.00
N THR A 224 -13.52 39.72 -15.69
CA THR A 224 -13.74 40.99 -15.01
C THR A 224 -14.69 41.78 -15.89
N LEU A 225 -15.99 41.78 -15.57
CA LEU A 225 -16.90 42.81 -16.03
C LEU A 225 -16.45 44.11 -15.36
N MET A 226 -15.69 44.92 -16.10
CA MET A 226 -15.48 46.32 -15.75
C MET A 226 -16.80 47.06 -15.99
N TYR A 227 -17.31 47.69 -14.94
CA TYR A 227 -18.28 48.79 -15.05
C TYR A 227 -17.52 50.11 -15.18
#